data_AF-A0A3M1THF1-F1
#
_entry.id   AF-A0A3M1THF1-F1
#
_cell.length_a   1.000
_cell.length_b   1.000
_cell.length_c   1.000
_cell.angle_alpha   90.00
_cell.angle_beta   90.00
_cell.angle_gamma   90.00
#
_symmetry.space_group_name_H-M   'P 1'
#
loop_
_entity.id
_entity.type
_entity.pdbx_description
1 polymer ?
#
loop_
_entity_poly.entity_id
_entity_poly.type
_entity_poly.pdbx_seq_one_letter_code
_entity_poly.pdbx_strand_id
1 'polypeptide(L)'
;MLLTLSCAATSHGPATDLGFLLGKHPDRCQSFPLPRGRAHVFYPEAGAERCTAALLVELDPVALFRGKGRRGEALAPHYTSDRPYACSSQLSVAIARVLGGALAGRCPQRPELAEAALPLEATLCALPCRRGDEDLPQRLFAPLGYELELEPLALHPAAEAEGPAPYAVLRLRGRLRLRDLLRHLYVLLPVLDRRKHYWVGSDEVDKLLRFGEGWLERHPERELVARRALRAQRFLVREALARLADEAGCDTAAAERAARAEEDRLEAGLRLADERVVAVCAVLRELGARTVADLGCGEGRLLAALADEPGLDRVLGFDANPWILERAAVRLRLGERAPDARPRLELVQGALSYRDPRLEGFDAAVLAEVIEHVDPPRLPACERTVFGAARPRAVVVTTPNREYNARFAGLAPGALRHRDHRFEWTRAEFRAWAEAVANRFGYAVELRSVGPEDPSLGPPCQMGVFRRDA
;
A
#
# COMPACT_ATOMS: atom_id res chain seq x y z
N MET A 1 7.66 26.44 -9.94
CA MET A 1 6.36 25.82 -10.34
C MET A 1 5.24 26.84 -10.22
N LEU A 2 4.22 26.79 -11.08
CA LEU A 2 3.08 27.71 -11.04
C LEU A 2 1.76 26.93 -11.15
N LEU A 3 0.86 27.20 -10.19
CA LEU A 3 -0.55 26.81 -10.22
C LEU A 3 -1.38 28.09 -10.24
N THR A 4 -2.35 28.20 -11.13
CA THR A 4 -3.40 29.23 -11.03
C THR A 4 -4.75 28.58 -10.71
N LEU A 5 -5.56 29.30 -9.95
CA LEU A 5 -6.93 28.94 -9.60
C LEU A 5 -7.80 30.13 -9.97
N SER A 6 -8.76 29.92 -10.84
CA SER A 6 -9.68 30.96 -11.31
C SER A 6 -11.11 30.59 -10.99
N CYS A 7 -11.92 31.60 -10.69
CA CYS A 7 -13.36 31.49 -10.53
C CYS A 7 -14.04 32.56 -11.38
N ALA A 8 -15.15 32.20 -12.02
CA ALA A 8 -16.06 33.17 -12.63
C ALA A 8 -17.12 33.63 -11.63
N ALA A 9 -17.77 34.77 -11.90
CA ALA A 9 -18.90 35.24 -11.12
C ALA A 9 -20.03 34.20 -11.09
N THR A 10 -20.75 34.16 -9.97
CA THR A 10 -21.90 33.27 -9.83
C THR A 10 -23.09 34.02 -9.25
N SER A 11 -24.25 33.39 -9.25
CA SER A 11 -25.44 33.88 -8.53
C SER A 11 -25.22 34.07 -7.02
N HIS A 12 -24.14 33.53 -6.46
CA HIS A 12 -23.85 33.58 -5.03
C HIS A 12 -22.90 34.74 -4.65
N GLY A 13 -22.29 35.42 -5.61
CA GLY A 13 -21.35 36.51 -5.34
C GLY A 13 -20.37 36.80 -6.49
N PRO A 14 -19.61 37.90 -6.37
CA PRO A 14 -18.56 38.26 -7.31
C PRO A 14 -17.42 37.25 -7.28
N ALA A 15 -16.67 37.14 -8.37
CA ALA A 15 -15.53 36.23 -8.47
C ALA A 15 -14.44 36.52 -7.43
N THR A 16 -14.32 37.76 -6.94
CA THR A 16 -13.36 38.16 -5.89
C THR A 16 -13.56 37.41 -4.57
N ASP A 17 -14.72 36.79 -4.35
CA ASP A 17 -14.95 35.93 -3.16
C ASP A 17 -14.03 34.70 -3.12
N LEU A 18 -13.37 34.36 -4.23
CA LEU A 18 -12.24 33.42 -4.27
C LEU A 18 -11.15 33.78 -3.23
N GLY A 19 -10.97 35.07 -2.92
CA GLY A 19 -10.11 35.54 -1.84
C GLY A 19 -10.47 35.00 -0.46
N PHE A 20 -11.76 35.06 -0.11
CA PHE A 20 -12.26 34.52 1.16
C PHE A 20 -12.11 33.00 1.22
N LEU A 21 -12.45 32.31 0.13
CA LEU A 21 -12.35 30.85 0.05
C LEU A 21 -10.92 30.35 0.21
N LEU A 22 -9.92 31.06 -0.33
CA LEU A 22 -8.50 30.74 -0.19
C LEU A 22 -7.89 31.26 1.13
N GLY A 23 -8.61 32.12 1.85
CA GLY A 23 -8.09 32.86 3.01
C GLY A 23 -6.89 33.72 2.63
N LYS A 24 -6.94 34.36 1.45
CA LYS A 24 -5.88 35.22 0.89
C LYS A 24 -6.50 36.47 0.31
N HIS A 25 -6.01 37.63 0.74
CA HIS A 25 -6.56 38.91 0.30
C HIS A 25 -6.03 39.25 -1.11
N PRO A 26 -6.90 39.60 -2.08
CA PRO A 26 -6.48 39.92 -3.46
C PRO A 26 -5.39 40.99 -3.55
N ASP A 27 -5.52 42.08 -2.78
CA ASP A 27 -4.55 43.18 -2.78
C ASP A 27 -3.22 42.90 -2.06
N ARG A 28 -3.00 41.66 -1.57
CA ARG A 28 -1.78 41.31 -0.82
C ARG A 28 -1.03 40.18 -1.50
N CYS A 29 0.20 40.47 -1.94
CA CYS A 29 1.18 39.43 -2.24
C CYS A 29 1.74 38.86 -0.94
N GLN A 30 1.57 37.56 -0.70
CA GLN A 30 1.98 36.88 0.52
C GLN A 30 3.02 35.82 0.21
N SER A 31 4.01 35.66 1.09
CA SER A 31 5.09 34.68 0.92
C SER A 31 5.20 33.78 2.14
N PHE A 32 5.33 32.48 1.92
CA PHE A 32 5.33 31.45 2.97
C PHE A 32 6.60 30.59 2.88
N PRO A 33 7.29 30.31 4.00
CA PRO A 33 8.45 29.43 3.99
C PRO A 33 8.03 27.97 3.79
N LEU A 34 8.75 27.26 2.92
CA LEU A 34 8.68 25.82 2.71
C LEU A 34 10.00 25.17 3.16
N PRO A 35 10.04 23.84 3.44
CA PRO A 35 11.25 23.16 3.89
C PRO A 35 12.48 23.31 2.96
N ARG A 36 12.26 23.55 1.66
CA ARG A 36 13.31 23.64 0.63
C ARG A 36 13.07 24.80 -0.33
N GLY A 37 12.44 25.88 0.14
CA GLY A 37 12.06 26.99 -0.72
C GLY A 37 11.00 27.90 -0.13
N ARG A 38 10.26 28.58 -1.00
CA ARG A 38 9.18 29.51 -0.65
C ARG A 38 7.99 29.33 -1.58
N ALA A 39 6.81 29.69 -1.09
CA ALA A 39 5.60 29.78 -1.90
C ALA A 39 5.04 31.19 -1.82
N HIS A 40 4.62 31.72 -2.95
CA HIS A 40 4.07 33.06 -3.10
C HIS A 40 2.62 32.93 -3.56
N VAL A 41 1.73 33.68 -2.93
CA VAL A 41 0.33 33.80 -3.36
C VAL A 41 0.04 35.24 -3.69
N PHE A 42 -0.48 35.46 -4.89
CA PHE A 42 -0.89 36.77 -5.38
C PHE A 42 -2.02 36.59 -6.39
N TYR A 43 -2.68 37.69 -6.75
CA TYR A 43 -3.83 37.69 -7.64
C TYR A 43 -3.49 38.47 -8.90
N PRO A 44 -3.12 37.80 -10.01
CA PRO A 44 -2.91 38.49 -11.29
C PRO A 44 -4.20 39.15 -11.83
N GLU A 45 -5.37 38.65 -11.44
CA GLU A 45 -6.66 39.22 -11.81
C GLU A 45 -7.64 39.14 -10.64
N ALA A 46 -8.30 40.26 -10.31
CA ALA A 46 -9.29 40.33 -9.24
C ALA A 46 -10.42 41.29 -9.63
N GLY A 47 -11.26 40.85 -10.57
CA GLY A 47 -12.46 41.55 -11.01
C GLY A 47 -13.74 40.91 -10.48
N ALA A 48 -14.87 41.61 -10.62
CA ALA A 48 -16.18 41.09 -10.23
C ALA A 48 -16.60 39.87 -11.07
N GLU A 49 -16.26 39.85 -12.37
CA GLU A 49 -16.60 38.78 -13.31
C GLU A 49 -15.64 37.60 -13.27
N ARG A 50 -14.35 37.86 -13.01
CA ARG A 50 -13.31 36.84 -12.98
C ARG A 50 -12.23 37.20 -11.96
N CYS A 51 -11.83 36.21 -11.18
CA CYS A 51 -10.74 36.33 -10.23
C CYS A 51 -9.81 35.13 -10.36
N THR A 52 -8.52 35.39 -10.45
CA THR A 52 -7.46 34.37 -10.55
C THR A 52 -6.46 34.58 -9.42
N ALA A 53 -6.28 33.54 -8.61
CA ALA A 53 -5.17 33.42 -7.67
C ALA A 53 -4.03 32.62 -8.31
N ALA A 54 -2.79 33.01 -8.05
CA ALA A 54 -1.59 32.30 -8.45
C ALA A 54 -0.84 31.81 -7.21
N LEU A 55 -0.46 30.52 -7.21
CA LEU A 55 0.47 29.91 -6.27
C LEU A 55 1.79 29.63 -7.01
N LEU A 56 2.77 30.49 -6.80
CA LEU A 56 4.12 30.34 -7.34
C LEU A 56 5.02 29.68 -6.28
N VAL A 57 5.60 28.53 -6.61
CA VAL A 57 6.52 27.81 -5.72
C VAL A 57 7.93 27.90 -6.27
N GLU A 58 8.82 28.47 -5.45
CA GLU A 58 10.24 28.60 -5.71
C GLU A 58 11.00 27.63 -4.81
N LEU A 59 11.69 26.66 -5.39
CA LEU A 59 12.52 25.73 -4.63
C LEU A 59 13.99 26.06 -4.82
N ASP A 60 14.76 25.90 -3.74
CA ASP A 60 16.21 25.99 -3.80
C ASP A 60 16.77 24.67 -4.38
N PRO A 61 17.35 24.70 -5.60
CA PRO A 61 17.89 23.50 -6.24
C PRO A 61 19.05 22.89 -5.44
N VAL A 62 19.84 23.70 -4.71
CA VAL A 62 20.97 23.21 -3.91
C VAL A 62 20.47 22.56 -2.62
N ALA A 63 19.52 23.19 -1.93
CA ALA A 63 18.92 22.61 -0.72
C ALA A 63 18.11 21.34 -0.99
N LEU A 64 17.57 21.18 -2.21
CA LEU A 64 16.88 19.96 -2.64
C LEU A 64 17.77 18.70 -2.59
N PHE A 65 19.08 18.84 -2.75
CA PHE A 65 20.02 17.71 -2.80
C PHE A 65 20.96 17.62 -1.58
N ARG A 66 21.07 18.66 -0.74
CA ARG A 66 21.83 18.61 0.52
C ARG A 66 21.00 18.00 1.65
N GLY A 67 21.07 16.67 1.85
CA GLY A 67 20.41 15.97 2.96
C GLY A 67 21.16 14.71 3.45
N LYS A 68 21.13 14.44 4.77
CA LYS A 68 21.70 13.25 5.41
C LYS A 68 20.97 11.99 4.94
N GLY A 69 21.53 11.24 3.99
CA GLY A 69 20.97 9.92 3.63
C GLY A 69 21.39 9.29 2.30
N ARG A 70 22.14 9.97 1.43
CA ARG A 70 22.62 9.37 0.17
C ARG A 70 24.13 9.52 0.03
N ARG A 71 24.88 8.63 0.70
CA ARG A 71 26.25 8.30 0.26
C ARG A 71 26.11 7.22 -0.81
N GLY A 72 26.43 7.53 -2.07
CA GLY A 72 26.65 6.48 -3.07
C GLY A 72 26.29 6.73 -4.54
N GLU A 73 25.78 7.89 -4.97
CA GLU A 73 25.54 8.14 -6.41
C GLU A 73 26.30 9.39 -6.88
N ALA A 74 26.89 9.31 -8.08
CA ALA A 74 27.84 10.27 -8.65
C ALA A 74 27.34 11.73 -8.65
N LEU A 75 28.24 12.67 -8.36
CA LEU A 75 27.98 14.09 -8.06
C LEU A 75 27.44 14.96 -9.21
N ALA A 76 27.43 14.49 -10.47
CA ALA A 76 27.17 15.34 -11.65
C ALA A 76 25.69 15.68 -11.97
N PRO A 77 24.67 14.79 -11.83
CA PRO A 77 23.30 15.09 -12.26
C PRO A 77 22.48 15.92 -11.26
N HIS A 78 23.07 16.39 -10.16
CA HIS A 78 22.34 16.96 -9.02
C HIS A 78 22.15 18.48 -9.06
N TYR A 79 22.85 19.20 -9.94
CA TYR A 79 22.72 20.67 -10.04
C TYR A 79 21.84 21.14 -11.20
N THR A 80 21.63 20.29 -12.21
CA THR A 80 20.75 20.54 -13.35
C THR A 80 19.53 19.63 -13.25
N SER A 81 18.52 20.04 -12.48
CA SER A 81 17.28 19.29 -12.30
C SER A 81 16.06 20.13 -12.68
N ASP A 82 15.09 19.45 -13.30
CA ASP A 82 13.73 19.91 -13.60
C ASP A 82 12.86 20.18 -12.36
N ARG A 83 13.19 19.60 -11.21
CA ARG A 83 12.35 19.58 -9.99
C ARG A 83 11.89 20.94 -9.47
N PRO A 84 12.69 22.02 -9.48
CA PRO A 84 12.22 23.33 -9.04
C PRO A 84 11.10 23.90 -9.93
N TYR A 85 11.01 23.42 -11.16
CA TYR A 85 10.18 24.00 -12.21
C TYR A 85 8.92 23.16 -12.48
N ALA A 86 9.03 21.84 -12.41
CA ALA A 86 7.96 20.90 -12.72
C ALA A 86 6.89 20.78 -11.61
N CYS A 87 5.60 20.86 -11.97
CA CYS A 87 4.45 20.74 -11.09
C CYS A 87 4.33 19.32 -10.52
N SER A 88 5.07 19.09 -9.44
CA SER A 88 5.39 17.79 -8.86
C SER A 88 4.74 17.61 -7.49
N SER A 89 5.10 16.53 -6.78
CA SER A 89 4.70 16.33 -5.38
C SER A 89 5.02 17.50 -4.44
N GLN A 90 5.99 18.37 -4.78
CA GLN A 90 6.30 19.58 -4.02
C GLN A 90 5.19 20.63 -4.08
N LEU A 91 4.46 20.70 -5.21
CA LEU A 91 3.31 21.58 -5.34
C LEU A 91 2.16 21.15 -4.41
N SER A 92 1.92 19.84 -4.26
CA SER A 92 0.95 19.32 -3.26
C SER A 92 1.30 19.76 -1.84
N VAL A 93 2.60 19.73 -1.47
CA VAL A 93 3.06 20.20 -0.16
C VAL A 93 2.81 21.69 0.01
N ALA A 94 3.05 22.49 -1.03
CA ALA A 94 2.76 23.92 -1.02
C ALA A 94 1.25 24.20 -0.87
N ILE A 95 0.39 23.47 -1.60
CA ILE A 95 -1.07 23.57 -1.46
C ILE A 95 -1.49 23.31 -0.01
N ALA A 96 -1.06 22.19 0.58
CA ALA A 96 -1.44 21.85 1.96
C ALA A 96 -0.97 22.88 2.99
N ARG A 97 0.23 23.45 2.80
CA ARG A 97 0.80 24.42 3.76
C ARG A 97 0.23 25.83 3.61
N VAL A 98 -0.05 26.27 2.39
CA VAL A 98 -0.45 27.66 2.10
C VAL A 98 -1.97 27.81 1.98
N LEU A 99 -2.63 26.81 1.42
CA LEU A 99 -4.08 26.77 1.17
C LEU A 99 -4.80 25.75 2.07
N GLY A 100 -4.18 25.35 3.19
CA GLY A 100 -4.70 24.31 4.08
C GLY A 100 -6.09 24.59 4.68
N GLY A 101 -6.47 25.87 4.82
CA GLY A 101 -7.84 26.26 5.22
C GLY A 101 -8.87 25.89 4.14
N ALA A 102 -8.61 26.31 2.90
CA ALA A 102 -9.44 25.99 1.73
C ALA A 102 -9.46 24.49 1.43
N LEU A 103 -8.32 23.80 1.55
CA LEU A 103 -8.20 22.35 1.38
C LEU A 103 -9.05 21.58 2.41
N ALA A 104 -9.20 22.13 3.62
CA ALA A 104 -10.07 21.59 4.66
C ALA A 104 -11.54 22.05 4.54
N GLY A 105 -11.89 22.85 3.52
CA GLY A 105 -13.24 23.40 3.33
C GLY A 105 -13.64 24.47 4.33
N ARG A 106 -12.69 25.09 5.04
CA ARG A 106 -13.00 26.13 6.05
C ARG A 106 -13.02 27.52 5.40
N CYS A 107 -14.18 28.16 5.39
CA CYS A 107 -14.35 29.57 5.05
C CYS A 107 -15.32 30.25 6.04
N PRO A 108 -14.83 30.78 7.17
CA PRO A 108 -15.70 31.39 8.19
C PRO A 108 -16.48 32.61 7.69
N GLN A 109 -15.93 33.33 6.71
CA GLN A 109 -16.49 34.58 6.20
C GLN A 109 -17.58 34.35 5.14
N ARG A 110 -17.55 33.20 4.45
CA ARG A 110 -18.48 32.78 3.39
C ARG A 110 -18.67 31.26 3.44
N PRO A 111 -19.30 30.72 4.49
CA PRO A 111 -19.48 29.27 4.63
C PRO A 111 -20.35 28.68 3.51
N GLU A 112 -21.36 29.41 3.05
CA GLU A 112 -22.23 29.02 1.94
C GLU A 112 -21.47 28.81 0.63
N LEU A 113 -20.48 29.67 0.31
CA LEU A 113 -19.66 29.53 -0.89
C LEU A 113 -18.69 28.35 -0.81
N ALA A 114 -18.22 27.99 0.39
CA ALA A 114 -17.32 26.84 0.57
C ALA A 114 -18.01 25.51 0.28
N GLU A 115 -19.33 25.44 0.48
CA GLU A 115 -20.15 24.26 0.19
C GLU A 115 -20.76 24.29 -1.22
N ALA A 116 -20.72 25.42 -1.92
CA ALA A 116 -21.27 25.59 -3.25
C ALA A 116 -20.39 24.96 -4.35
N ALA A 117 -21.04 24.43 -5.39
CA ALA A 117 -20.35 24.06 -6.62
C ALA A 117 -20.10 25.32 -7.46
N LEU A 118 -18.83 25.69 -7.64
CA LEU A 118 -18.38 26.91 -8.30
C LEU A 118 -17.78 26.59 -9.67
N PRO A 119 -17.90 27.48 -10.68
CA PRO A 119 -17.22 27.36 -11.96
C PRO A 119 -15.73 27.67 -11.76
N LEU A 120 -14.94 26.62 -11.55
CA LEU A 120 -13.52 26.71 -11.23
C LEU A 120 -12.68 26.29 -12.43
N GLU A 121 -11.58 27.00 -12.62
CA GLU A 121 -10.52 26.64 -13.56
C GLU A 121 -9.18 26.56 -12.82
N ALA A 122 -8.43 25.47 -13.02
CA ALA A 122 -7.07 25.32 -12.51
C ALA A 122 -6.09 25.13 -13.66
N THR A 123 -4.95 25.83 -13.64
CA THR A 123 -3.89 25.67 -14.64
C THR A 123 -2.57 25.29 -13.99
N LEU A 124 -1.95 24.23 -14.48
CA LEU A 124 -0.63 23.75 -14.11
C LEU A 124 0.33 23.97 -15.28
N CYS A 125 1.29 24.88 -15.14
CA CYS A 125 2.10 25.35 -16.28
C CYS A 125 3.23 24.41 -16.72
N ALA A 126 3.56 23.40 -15.93
CA ALA A 126 4.67 22.47 -16.23
C ALA A 126 4.41 21.10 -15.61
N LEU A 127 3.32 20.44 -16.02
CA LEU A 127 2.98 19.11 -15.54
C LEU A 127 3.91 18.07 -16.20
N PRO A 128 4.58 17.18 -15.43
CA PRO A 128 5.36 16.09 -16.01
C PRO A 128 4.51 15.14 -16.85
N CYS A 129 4.85 14.97 -18.12
CA CYS A 129 4.28 13.97 -19.01
C CYS A 129 5.33 12.88 -19.25
N ARG A 130 5.13 11.72 -18.61
CA ARG A 130 6.05 10.59 -18.73
C ARG A 130 5.61 9.72 -19.90
N ARG A 131 6.60 9.14 -20.60
CA ARG A 131 6.34 8.21 -21.70
C ARG A 131 5.52 7.00 -21.21
N GLY A 132 4.44 6.68 -21.91
CA GLY A 132 3.47 5.64 -21.54
C GLY A 132 2.42 6.06 -20.51
N ASP A 133 2.37 7.34 -20.12
CA ASP A 133 1.35 7.95 -19.25
C ASP A 133 0.69 9.16 -19.95
N GLU A 134 0.68 9.21 -21.28
CA GLU A 134 0.16 10.34 -22.06
C GLU A 134 -1.35 10.57 -21.85
N ASP A 135 -2.11 9.48 -21.68
CA ASP A 135 -3.55 9.49 -21.40
C ASP A 135 -3.89 9.59 -19.90
N LEU A 136 -2.88 9.53 -19.04
CA LEU A 136 -3.09 9.43 -17.60
C LEU A 136 -3.79 10.66 -16.99
N PRO A 137 -3.46 11.92 -17.35
CA PRO A 137 -4.22 13.07 -16.87
C PRO A 137 -5.71 12.95 -17.19
N GLN A 138 -6.05 12.50 -18.40
CA GLN A 138 -7.43 12.27 -18.82
C GLN A 138 -8.11 11.23 -17.93
N ARG A 139 -7.47 10.08 -17.71
CA ARG A 139 -7.99 8.99 -16.87
C ARG A 139 -8.14 9.37 -15.40
N LEU A 140 -7.33 10.31 -14.90
CA LEU A 140 -7.36 10.74 -13.50
C LEU A 140 -8.36 11.88 -13.22
N PHE A 141 -8.55 12.81 -14.15
CA PHE A 141 -9.41 13.97 -13.90
C PHE A 141 -10.77 13.90 -14.61
N ALA A 142 -10.89 13.26 -15.79
CA ALA A 142 -12.19 13.18 -16.47
C ALA A 142 -13.28 12.49 -15.61
N PRO A 143 -13.01 11.38 -14.89
CA PRO A 143 -14.02 10.75 -14.02
C PRO A 143 -14.49 11.62 -12.85
N LEU A 144 -13.73 12.67 -12.52
CA LEU A 144 -14.06 13.63 -11.46
C LEU A 144 -14.95 14.79 -11.96
N GLY A 145 -15.36 14.75 -13.24
CA GLY A 145 -16.22 15.76 -13.86
C GLY A 145 -15.49 16.99 -14.38
N TYR A 146 -14.18 16.89 -14.62
CA TYR A 146 -13.42 17.97 -15.26
C TYR A 146 -13.48 17.86 -16.79
N GLU A 147 -13.57 19.01 -17.43
CA GLU A 147 -13.13 19.23 -18.80
C GLU A 147 -11.62 19.52 -18.78
N LEU A 148 -10.85 18.81 -19.62
CA LEU A 148 -9.40 18.88 -19.64
C LEU A 148 -8.90 19.43 -20.96
N GLU A 149 -7.87 20.25 -20.88
CA GLU A 149 -7.07 20.70 -22.01
C GLU A 149 -5.60 20.46 -21.66
N LEU A 150 -4.93 19.62 -22.46
CA LEU A 150 -3.53 19.27 -22.29
C LEU A 150 -2.73 19.77 -23.49
N GLU A 151 -1.86 20.74 -23.25
CA GLU A 151 -1.05 21.39 -24.28
C GLU A 151 0.43 21.00 -24.07
N PRO A 152 1.01 20.12 -24.91
CA PRO A 152 2.42 19.74 -24.80
C PRO A 152 3.34 20.94 -24.98
N LEU A 153 4.38 21.04 -24.15
CA LEU A 153 5.39 22.09 -24.28
C LEU A 153 6.45 21.67 -25.31
N ALA A 154 6.96 22.63 -26.08
CA ALA A 154 8.12 22.41 -26.95
C ALA A 154 9.41 22.33 -26.12
N LEU A 155 10.33 21.43 -26.48
CA LEU A 155 11.62 21.30 -25.80
C LEU A 155 12.50 22.54 -26.02
N HIS A 156 12.45 23.11 -27.22
CA HIS A 156 13.15 24.32 -27.58
C HIS A 156 12.27 25.18 -28.50
N PRO A 157 12.10 26.50 -28.24
CA PRO A 157 11.24 27.38 -29.04
C PRO A 157 11.65 27.50 -30.52
N ALA A 158 12.94 27.27 -30.83
CA ALA A 158 13.52 27.46 -32.15
C ALA A 158 13.81 26.17 -32.93
N ALA A 159 13.44 24.98 -32.41
CA ALA A 159 13.75 23.71 -33.05
C ALA A 159 12.51 22.80 -33.09
N GLU A 160 11.75 22.87 -34.19
CA GLU A 160 10.66 21.94 -34.49
C GLU A 160 11.13 20.47 -34.61
N ALA A 161 12.45 20.24 -34.69
CA ALA A 161 13.06 18.95 -34.97
C ALA A 161 13.30 18.03 -33.75
N GLU A 162 13.24 18.52 -32.51
CA GLU A 162 13.65 17.74 -31.32
C GLU A 162 12.49 17.05 -30.57
N GLY A 163 11.25 17.16 -31.07
CA GLY A 163 10.07 16.54 -30.46
C GLY A 163 9.56 17.28 -29.21
N PRO A 164 8.43 16.81 -28.62
CA PRO A 164 7.80 17.48 -27.48
C PRO A 164 8.64 17.32 -26.21
N ALA A 165 8.66 18.37 -25.37
CA ALA A 165 9.22 18.28 -24.04
C ALA A 165 8.44 17.25 -23.19
N PRO A 166 9.04 16.66 -22.15
CA PRO A 166 8.34 15.77 -21.23
C PRO A 166 7.44 16.53 -20.25
N TYR A 167 6.85 17.64 -20.68
CA TYR A 167 5.99 18.52 -19.91
C TYR A 167 4.83 19.04 -20.75
N ALA A 168 3.71 19.32 -20.10
CA ALA A 168 2.56 19.96 -20.70
C ALA A 168 1.95 21.01 -19.76
N VAL A 169 1.20 21.94 -20.34
CA VAL A 169 0.25 22.76 -19.59
C VAL A 169 -1.04 21.97 -19.47
N LEU A 170 -1.50 21.75 -18.23
CA LEU A 170 -2.80 21.13 -17.97
C LEU A 170 -3.77 22.22 -17.49
N ARG A 171 -4.90 22.39 -18.19
CA ARG A 171 -6.03 23.20 -17.75
C ARG A 171 -7.18 22.28 -17.39
N LEU A 172 -7.75 22.50 -16.21
CA LEU A 172 -8.90 21.76 -15.68
C LEU A 172 -10.04 22.75 -15.47
N ARG A 173 -11.20 22.49 -16.07
CA ARG A 173 -12.42 23.29 -15.89
C ARG A 173 -13.53 22.42 -15.34
N GLY A 174 -14.30 22.92 -14.39
CA GLY A 174 -15.40 22.15 -13.81
C GLY A 174 -16.26 22.94 -12.84
N ARG A 175 -17.42 22.37 -12.51
CA ARG A 175 -18.35 22.95 -11.52
C ARG A 175 -18.35 22.12 -10.24
N LEU A 176 -17.56 22.53 -9.26
CA LEU A 176 -17.29 21.75 -8.05
C LEU A 176 -16.91 22.67 -6.86
N ARG A 177 -16.82 22.10 -5.66
CA ARG A 177 -16.36 22.85 -4.50
C ARG A 177 -14.86 23.09 -4.59
N LEU A 178 -14.39 24.23 -4.12
CA LEU A 178 -12.97 24.54 -4.11
C LEU A 178 -12.15 23.51 -3.32
N ARG A 179 -12.69 23.00 -2.21
CA ARG A 179 -12.01 21.97 -1.42
C ARG A 179 -11.77 20.69 -2.21
N ASP A 180 -12.74 20.29 -3.04
CA ASP A 180 -12.66 19.06 -3.83
C ASP A 180 -11.59 19.23 -4.90
N LEU A 181 -11.56 20.39 -5.58
CA LEU A 181 -10.49 20.73 -6.53
C LEU A 181 -9.10 20.63 -5.89
N LEU A 182 -8.91 21.24 -4.73
CA LEU A 182 -7.63 21.21 -4.03
C LEU A 182 -7.26 19.80 -3.55
N ARG A 183 -8.23 19.00 -3.11
CA ARG A 183 -8.03 17.59 -2.72
C ARG A 183 -7.62 16.73 -3.91
N HIS A 184 -8.29 16.88 -5.06
CA HIS A 184 -7.95 16.20 -6.31
C HIS A 184 -6.50 16.52 -6.70
N LEU A 185 -6.12 17.80 -6.76
CA LEU A 185 -4.74 18.20 -7.06
C LEU A 185 -3.74 17.66 -6.03
N TYR A 186 -4.06 17.74 -4.74
CA TYR A 186 -3.18 17.29 -3.66
C TYR A 186 -2.82 15.81 -3.81
N VAL A 187 -3.81 14.94 -4.10
CA VAL A 187 -3.64 13.49 -4.24
C VAL A 187 -3.06 13.09 -5.59
N LEU A 188 -3.46 13.73 -6.69
CA LEU A 188 -3.16 13.28 -8.05
C LEU A 188 -1.83 13.81 -8.61
N LEU A 189 -1.35 14.98 -8.18
CA LEU A 189 -0.05 15.50 -8.63
C LEU A 189 1.12 14.53 -8.31
N PRO A 190 1.21 13.91 -7.11
CA PRO A 190 2.23 12.90 -6.83
C PRO A 190 2.09 11.62 -7.66
N VAL A 191 0.86 11.28 -8.09
CA VAL A 191 0.57 10.10 -8.94
C VAL A 191 1.12 10.31 -10.35
N LEU A 192 0.98 11.51 -10.89
CA LEU A 192 1.51 11.93 -12.19
C LEU A 192 3.04 12.03 -12.18
N ASP A 193 3.62 12.56 -11.10
CA ASP A 193 5.06 12.81 -10.99
C ASP A 193 5.92 11.54 -10.92
N ARG A 194 5.38 10.43 -10.35
CA ARG A 194 6.08 9.15 -10.08
C ARG A 194 7.34 9.25 -9.21
N ARG A 195 7.69 10.44 -8.71
CA ARG A 195 8.91 10.73 -7.95
C ARG A 195 8.59 11.44 -6.64
N LYS A 196 8.23 10.70 -5.59
CA LYS A 196 8.12 11.29 -4.24
C LYS A 196 9.50 11.55 -3.61
N HIS A 197 9.69 12.74 -3.02
CA HIS A 197 10.96 13.21 -2.42
C HIS A 197 11.08 13.00 -0.90
N TYR A 198 10.17 12.24 -0.30
CA TYR A 198 10.18 11.88 1.12
C TYR A 198 9.85 10.38 1.30
N TRP A 199 10.18 9.86 2.48
CA TRP A 199 9.88 8.49 2.89
C TRP A 199 8.37 8.36 3.15
N VAL A 200 7.76 7.29 2.65
CA VAL A 200 6.31 7.04 2.76
C VAL A 200 6.12 6.01 3.86
N GLY A 201 5.40 6.38 4.93
CA GLY A 201 4.99 5.52 6.05
C GLY A 201 3.47 5.37 6.13
N SER A 202 2.97 4.78 7.22
CA SER A 202 1.54 4.57 7.48
C SER A 202 0.74 5.88 7.54
N ASP A 203 1.36 6.98 7.97
CA ASP A 203 0.78 8.33 7.97
C ASP A 203 0.36 8.81 6.57
N GLU A 204 0.96 8.26 5.52
CA GLU A 204 0.60 8.58 4.14
C GLU A 204 -0.68 7.87 3.67
N VAL A 205 -0.99 6.70 4.25
CA VAL A 205 -2.27 6.01 4.01
C VAL A 205 -3.41 6.84 4.56
N ASP A 206 -3.30 7.29 5.81
CA ASP A 206 -4.34 8.11 6.45
C ASP A 206 -4.54 9.44 5.71
N LYS A 207 -3.47 10.06 5.19
CA LYS A 207 -3.57 11.25 4.34
C LYS A 207 -4.27 10.95 3.02
N LEU A 208 -3.91 9.85 2.35
CA LEU A 208 -4.53 9.45 1.09
C LEU A 208 -6.03 9.24 1.27
N LEU A 209 -6.44 8.54 2.34
CA LEU A 209 -7.84 8.28 2.65
C LEU A 209 -8.57 9.58 3.00
N ARG A 210 -8.01 10.39 3.90
CA ARG A 210 -8.62 11.66 4.32
C ARG A 210 -8.87 12.63 3.16
N PHE A 211 -7.93 12.75 2.23
CA PHE A 211 -8.08 13.64 1.07
C PHE A 211 -8.73 12.95 -0.13
N GLY A 212 -8.81 11.62 -0.12
CA GLY A 212 -9.54 10.78 -1.07
C GLY A 212 -11.02 10.59 -0.73
N GLU A 213 -11.42 10.87 0.51
CA GLU A 213 -12.76 10.68 1.03
C GLU A 213 -13.82 11.36 0.13
N GLY A 214 -14.81 10.57 -0.29
CA GLY A 214 -15.97 11.01 -1.06
C GLY A 214 -15.79 10.96 -2.58
N TRP A 215 -14.63 10.55 -3.09
CA TRP A 215 -14.36 10.43 -4.52
C TRP A 215 -13.44 9.27 -4.89
N LEU A 216 -12.38 9.01 -4.10
CA LEU A 216 -11.35 8.04 -4.45
C LEU A 216 -11.89 6.62 -4.41
N GLU A 217 -12.83 6.35 -3.51
CA GLU A 217 -13.45 5.03 -3.33
C GLU A 217 -14.25 4.58 -4.58
N ARG A 218 -14.78 5.54 -5.34
CA ARG A 218 -15.53 5.33 -6.60
C ARG A 218 -14.69 5.56 -7.85
N HIS A 219 -13.45 6.00 -7.71
CA HIS A 219 -12.61 6.38 -8.84
C HIS A 219 -12.16 5.14 -9.63
N PRO A 220 -12.30 5.10 -10.97
CA PRO A 220 -11.92 3.92 -11.77
C PRO A 220 -10.43 3.59 -11.63
N GLU A 221 -9.59 4.61 -11.46
CA GLU A 221 -8.14 4.46 -11.28
C GLU A 221 -7.70 4.34 -9.81
N ARG A 222 -8.59 4.02 -8.85
CA ARG A 222 -8.27 3.99 -7.40
C ARG A 222 -7.05 3.12 -7.06
N GLU A 223 -6.90 1.98 -7.73
CA GLU A 223 -5.74 1.08 -7.56
C GLU A 223 -4.44 1.71 -8.04
N LEU A 224 -4.48 2.38 -9.20
CA LEU A 224 -3.34 3.09 -9.75
C LEU A 224 -2.93 4.26 -8.84
N VAL A 225 -3.90 5.03 -8.37
CA VAL A 225 -3.71 6.15 -7.45
C VAL A 225 -3.08 5.66 -6.14
N ALA A 226 -3.66 4.64 -5.49
CA ALA A 226 -3.11 4.08 -4.26
C ALA A 226 -1.69 3.53 -4.47
N ARG A 227 -1.47 2.78 -5.56
CA ARG A 227 -0.15 2.22 -5.90
C ARG A 227 0.90 3.30 -6.07
N ARG A 228 0.63 4.37 -6.82
CA ARG A 228 1.61 5.43 -7.09
C ARG A 228 1.78 6.37 -5.89
N ALA A 229 0.69 6.72 -5.22
CA ALA A 229 0.72 7.55 -4.01
C ALA A 229 1.57 6.88 -2.91
N LEU A 230 1.50 5.56 -2.77
CA LEU A 230 2.22 4.85 -1.72
C LEU A 230 3.53 4.21 -2.20
N ARG A 231 4.11 4.74 -3.30
CA ARG A 231 5.39 4.29 -3.90
C ARG A 231 5.47 2.78 -4.15
N ALA A 232 4.35 2.17 -4.54
CA ALA A 232 4.20 0.73 -4.73
C ALA A 232 4.56 -0.11 -3.50
N GLN A 233 4.53 0.47 -2.29
CA GLN A 233 4.68 -0.28 -1.04
C GLN A 233 3.42 -1.12 -0.81
N ARG A 234 3.46 -2.37 -1.28
CA ARG A 234 2.29 -3.26 -1.37
C ARG A 234 1.50 -3.39 -0.06
N PHE A 235 2.16 -3.34 1.09
CA PHE A 235 1.50 -3.37 2.39
C PHE A 235 0.58 -2.15 2.59
N LEU A 236 1.11 -0.94 2.39
CA LEU A 236 0.34 0.31 2.49
C LEU A 236 -0.73 0.40 1.40
N VAL A 237 -0.43 -0.07 0.18
CA VAL A 237 -1.39 -0.10 -0.92
C VAL A 237 -2.55 -1.04 -0.60
N ARG A 238 -2.28 -2.23 -0.04
CA ARG A 238 -3.32 -3.18 0.39
C ARG A 238 -4.13 -2.61 1.55
N GLU A 239 -3.50 -1.96 2.52
CA GLU A 239 -4.18 -1.28 3.63
C GLU A 239 -5.11 -0.16 3.13
N ALA A 240 -4.61 0.71 2.24
CA ALA A 240 -5.40 1.79 1.65
C ALA A 240 -6.55 1.26 0.79
N LEU A 241 -6.30 0.25 -0.05
CA LEU A 241 -7.35 -0.34 -0.89
C LEU A 241 -8.37 -1.11 -0.06
N ALA A 242 -7.97 -1.82 0.98
CA ALA A 242 -8.90 -2.48 1.89
C ALA A 242 -9.86 -1.46 2.52
N ARG A 243 -9.33 -0.38 3.10
CA ARG A 243 -10.16 0.69 3.70
C ARG A 243 -11.05 1.41 2.69
N LEU A 244 -10.55 1.73 1.49
CA LEU A 244 -11.36 2.31 0.41
C LEU A 244 -12.46 1.35 -0.06
N ALA A 245 -12.20 0.04 -0.01
CA ALA A 245 -13.14 -0.96 -0.43
C ALA A 245 -14.21 -1.22 0.65
N ASP A 246 -13.84 -1.14 1.93
CA ASP A 246 -14.75 -1.14 3.09
C ASP A 246 -15.73 0.06 3.02
N GLU A 247 -15.25 1.26 2.67
CA GLU A 247 -16.07 2.47 2.47
C GLU A 247 -16.93 2.42 1.18
N ALA A 248 -16.45 1.74 0.13
CA ALA A 248 -17.17 1.56 -1.14
C ALA A 248 -18.16 0.38 -1.15
N GLY A 249 -18.24 -0.43 -0.08
CA GLY A 249 -18.99 -1.69 -0.07
C GLY A 249 -18.47 -2.73 -1.08
N CYS A 250 -17.22 -2.59 -1.53
CA CYS A 250 -16.55 -3.53 -2.43
C CYS A 250 -15.68 -4.46 -1.59
N ASP A 251 -16.05 -5.72 -1.50
CA ASP A 251 -15.51 -6.61 -0.48
C ASP A 251 -14.17 -7.24 -0.95
N THR A 252 -13.04 -6.58 -0.70
CA THR A 252 -11.70 -7.17 -0.94
C THR A 252 -11.44 -8.37 -0.03
N ALA A 253 -12.05 -8.40 1.16
CA ALA A 253 -12.12 -9.61 1.97
C ALA A 253 -12.97 -10.70 1.27
N ALA A 254 -14.02 -10.38 0.49
CA ALA A 254 -14.69 -11.37 -0.38
C ALA A 254 -13.80 -11.84 -1.51
N ALA A 255 -12.93 -11.01 -2.08
CA ALA A 255 -11.96 -11.47 -3.07
C ALA A 255 -10.95 -12.45 -2.43
N GLU A 256 -10.34 -12.11 -1.29
CA GLU A 256 -9.46 -13.04 -0.57
C GLU A 256 -10.21 -14.30 -0.13
N ARG A 257 -11.45 -14.17 0.38
CA ARG A 257 -12.33 -15.31 0.73
C ARG A 257 -12.70 -16.16 -0.48
N ALA A 258 -12.99 -15.57 -1.63
CA ALA A 258 -13.35 -16.29 -2.84
C ALA A 258 -12.15 -17.05 -3.41
N ALA A 259 -10.95 -16.47 -3.31
CA ALA A 259 -9.70 -17.12 -3.69
C ALA A 259 -9.45 -18.34 -2.79
N ARG A 260 -9.57 -18.14 -1.48
CA ARG A 260 -9.37 -19.20 -0.48
C ARG A 260 -10.43 -20.28 -0.60
N ALA A 261 -11.66 -19.90 -0.89
CA ALA A 261 -12.76 -20.84 -1.16
C ALA A 261 -12.56 -21.63 -2.47
N GLU A 262 -11.85 -21.08 -3.47
CA GLU A 262 -11.51 -21.79 -4.70
C GLU A 262 -10.44 -22.85 -4.44
N GLU A 263 -9.37 -22.50 -3.73
CA GLU A 263 -8.36 -23.46 -3.27
C GLU A 263 -8.98 -24.53 -2.35
N ASP A 264 -9.76 -24.13 -1.34
CA ASP A 264 -10.47 -25.05 -0.46
C ASP A 264 -11.36 -26.02 -1.24
N ARG A 265 -11.98 -25.60 -2.36
CA ARG A 265 -12.78 -26.49 -3.22
C ARG A 265 -11.92 -27.48 -3.99
N LEU A 266 -10.77 -27.06 -4.49
CA LEU A 266 -9.81 -27.96 -5.15
C LEU A 266 -9.27 -29.01 -4.16
N GLU A 267 -9.01 -28.58 -2.92
CA GLU A 267 -8.45 -29.42 -1.86
C GLU A 267 -9.51 -30.21 -1.06
N ALA A 268 -10.80 -29.85 -1.16
CA ALA A 268 -11.88 -30.43 -0.36
C ALA A 268 -11.96 -31.96 -0.49
N GLY A 269 -11.77 -32.48 -1.72
CA GLY A 269 -11.77 -33.92 -1.98
C GLY A 269 -10.66 -34.69 -1.24
N LEU A 270 -9.59 -33.99 -0.84
CA LEU A 270 -8.45 -34.53 -0.11
C LEU A 270 -8.45 -34.13 1.38
N ARG A 271 -9.37 -33.27 1.82
CA ARG A 271 -9.38 -32.66 3.16
C ARG A 271 -8.01 -32.09 3.59
N LEU A 272 -7.24 -31.59 2.63
CA LEU A 272 -5.82 -31.32 2.82
C LEU A 272 -5.56 -30.30 3.94
N ALA A 273 -6.41 -29.29 4.07
CA ALA A 273 -6.30 -28.30 5.13
C ALA A 273 -6.49 -28.91 6.55
N ASP A 274 -7.31 -29.96 6.70
CA ASP A 274 -7.44 -30.69 7.98
C ASP A 274 -6.18 -31.54 8.23
N GLU A 275 -5.70 -32.25 7.22
CA GLU A 275 -4.49 -33.08 7.30
C GLU A 275 -3.25 -32.25 7.65
N ARG A 276 -3.15 -31.03 7.10
CA ARG A 276 -2.09 -30.07 7.41
C ARG A 276 -2.12 -29.66 8.88
N VAL A 277 -3.29 -29.34 9.42
CA VAL A 277 -3.45 -29.00 10.85
C VAL A 277 -3.05 -30.19 11.72
N VAL A 278 -3.51 -31.40 11.40
CA VAL A 278 -3.16 -32.61 12.14
C VAL A 278 -1.65 -32.87 12.11
N ALA A 279 -1.03 -32.75 10.94
CA ALA A 279 0.41 -32.94 10.76
C ALA A 279 1.24 -31.92 11.56
N VAL A 280 0.86 -30.63 11.52
CA VAL A 280 1.52 -29.58 12.30
C VAL A 280 1.40 -29.86 13.80
N CYS A 281 0.19 -30.19 14.30
CA CYS A 281 0.00 -30.52 15.71
C CYS A 281 0.81 -31.76 16.14
N ALA A 282 0.90 -32.78 15.29
CA ALA A 282 1.75 -33.95 15.55
C ALA A 282 3.23 -33.59 15.69
N VAL A 283 3.76 -32.75 14.79
CA VAL A 283 5.14 -32.25 14.88
C VAL A 283 5.36 -31.45 16.16
N LEU A 284 4.42 -30.56 16.54
CA LEU A 284 4.54 -29.77 17.76
C LEU A 284 4.55 -30.64 19.03
N ARG A 285 3.77 -31.73 19.05
CA ARG A 285 3.82 -32.75 20.12
C ARG A 285 5.16 -33.48 20.18
N GLU A 286 5.66 -33.94 19.03
CA GLU A 286 6.98 -34.60 18.95
C GLU A 286 8.12 -33.69 19.45
N LEU A 287 7.99 -32.38 19.20
CA LEU A 287 8.96 -31.38 19.67
C LEU A 287 8.84 -31.07 21.17
N GLY A 288 7.75 -31.47 21.82
CA GLY A 288 7.44 -31.09 23.20
C GLY A 288 7.36 -29.57 23.39
N ALA A 289 6.86 -28.86 22.38
CA ALA A 289 6.73 -27.40 22.44
C ALA A 289 5.65 -27.02 23.46
N ARG A 290 5.91 -26.04 24.32
CA ARG A 290 4.91 -25.47 25.25
C ARG A 290 4.45 -24.09 24.82
N THR A 291 5.30 -23.38 24.09
CA THR A 291 5.02 -22.05 23.57
C THR A 291 5.10 -22.04 22.05
N VAL A 292 4.00 -21.70 21.38
CA VAL A 292 3.89 -21.76 19.91
C VAL A 292 3.48 -20.42 19.32
N ALA A 293 4.17 -19.97 18.28
CA ALA A 293 3.78 -18.81 17.48
C ALA A 293 3.32 -19.23 16.08
N ASP A 294 2.06 -18.97 15.74
CA ASP A 294 1.48 -19.16 14.41
C ASP A 294 1.66 -17.88 13.58
N LEU A 295 2.62 -17.90 12.66
CA LEU A 295 3.10 -16.75 11.89
C LEU A 295 2.43 -16.68 10.52
N GLY A 296 1.36 -15.90 10.41
CA GLY A 296 0.42 -15.92 9.29
C GLY A 296 -0.86 -16.69 9.65
N CYS A 297 -1.38 -16.47 10.85
CA CYS A 297 -2.42 -17.33 11.44
C CYS A 297 -3.76 -17.31 10.70
N GLY A 298 -3.99 -16.34 9.81
CA GLY A 298 -5.24 -16.22 9.07
C GLY A 298 -6.44 -16.11 10.01
N GLU A 299 -7.58 -16.66 9.59
CA GLU A 299 -8.80 -16.70 10.41
C GLU A 299 -8.71 -17.63 11.65
N GLY A 300 -7.52 -18.10 12.01
CA GLY A 300 -7.28 -18.87 13.24
C GLY A 300 -7.68 -20.34 13.16
N ARG A 301 -7.60 -20.98 11.98
CA ARG A 301 -7.91 -22.42 11.83
C ARG A 301 -6.93 -23.29 12.63
N LEU A 302 -5.63 -23.05 12.48
CA LEU A 302 -4.60 -23.75 13.25
C LEU A 302 -4.69 -23.36 14.74
N LEU A 303 -4.84 -22.07 15.04
CA LEU A 303 -5.04 -21.58 16.41
C LEU A 303 -6.19 -22.28 17.15
N ALA A 304 -7.29 -22.60 16.45
CA ALA A 304 -8.42 -23.32 17.06
C ALA A 304 -8.02 -24.73 17.49
N ALA A 305 -7.23 -25.44 16.68
CA ALA A 305 -6.71 -26.75 17.03
C ALA A 305 -5.66 -26.66 18.15
N LEU A 306 -4.78 -25.67 18.10
CA LEU A 306 -3.78 -25.43 19.15
C LEU A 306 -4.43 -25.04 20.49
N ALA A 307 -5.58 -24.38 20.49
CA ALA A 307 -6.31 -24.03 21.70
C ALA A 307 -6.84 -25.26 22.47
N ASP A 308 -6.97 -26.40 21.79
CA ASP A 308 -7.40 -27.68 22.36
C ASP A 308 -6.24 -28.70 22.47
N GLU A 309 -5.02 -28.32 22.08
CA GLU A 309 -3.84 -29.19 22.10
C GLU A 309 -3.24 -29.25 23.52
N PRO A 310 -3.18 -30.45 24.16
CA PRO A 310 -2.68 -30.59 25.52
C PRO A 310 -1.18 -30.27 25.62
N GLY A 311 -0.78 -29.64 26.73
CA GLY A 311 0.62 -29.35 27.05
C GLY A 311 1.14 -28.02 26.52
N LEU A 312 0.32 -27.24 25.82
CA LEU A 312 0.63 -25.86 25.46
C LEU A 312 0.32 -24.91 26.62
N ASP A 313 1.27 -24.04 26.95
CA ASP A 313 1.13 -22.98 27.95
C ASP A 313 0.70 -21.65 27.29
N ARG A 314 1.25 -21.35 26.11
CA ARG A 314 1.04 -20.09 25.39
C ARG A 314 0.99 -20.30 23.89
N VAL A 315 0.00 -19.69 23.25
CA VAL A 315 -0.13 -19.65 21.79
C VAL A 315 -0.27 -18.20 21.32
N LEU A 316 0.50 -17.82 20.32
CA LEU A 316 0.45 -16.50 19.71
C LEU A 316 0.03 -16.63 18.24
N GLY A 317 -1.09 -16.02 17.87
CA GLY A 317 -1.43 -15.76 16.47
C GLY A 317 -0.84 -14.44 16.00
N PHE A 318 -0.09 -14.47 14.92
CA PHE A 318 0.55 -13.29 14.33
C PHE A 318 0.11 -13.14 12.88
N ASP A 319 -0.47 -11.99 12.51
CA ASP A 319 -0.86 -11.72 11.12
C ASP A 319 -0.66 -10.25 10.75
N ALA A 320 -0.46 -9.98 9.46
CA ALA A 320 -0.32 -8.62 8.94
C ALA A 320 -1.67 -7.91 8.76
N ASN A 321 -2.77 -8.68 8.64
CA ASN A 321 -4.10 -8.16 8.40
C ASN A 321 -4.92 -8.06 9.70
N PRO A 322 -5.18 -6.84 10.22
CA PRO A 322 -5.93 -6.66 11.48
C PRO A 322 -7.37 -7.17 11.40
N TRP A 323 -8.03 -7.09 10.24
CA TRP A 323 -9.40 -7.58 10.07
C TRP A 323 -9.50 -9.11 10.19
N ILE A 324 -8.49 -9.81 9.70
CA ILE A 324 -8.41 -11.27 9.84
C ILE A 324 -8.20 -11.65 11.32
N LEU A 325 -7.41 -10.88 12.06
CA LEU A 325 -7.22 -11.07 13.50
C LEU A 325 -8.52 -10.83 14.28
N GLU A 326 -9.33 -9.84 13.92
CA GLU A 326 -10.65 -9.64 14.53
C GLU A 326 -11.58 -10.84 14.29
N ARG A 327 -11.60 -11.38 13.07
CA ARG A 327 -12.38 -12.59 12.75
C ARG A 327 -11.85 -13.82 13.49
N ALA A 328 -10.54 -13.97 13.60
CA ALA A 328 -9.92 -15.01 14.40
C ALA A 328 -10.32 -14.87 15.88
N ALA A 329 -10.33 -13.65 16.42
CA ALA A 329 -10.75 -13.39 17.80
C ALA A 329 -12.20 -13.83 18.05
N VAL A 330 -13.12 -13.52 17.14
CA VAL A 330 -14.52 -13.96 17.20
C VAL A 330 -14.63 -15.49 17.11
N ARG A 331 -13.94 -16.12 16.14
CA ARG A 331 -13.95 -17.58 15.96
C ARG A 331 -13.41 -18.32 17.19
N LEU A 332 -12.35 -17.78 17.79
CA LEU A 332 -11.66 -18.34 18.95
C LEU A 332 -12.31 -17.93 20.28
N ARG A 333 -13.35 -17.08 20.23
CA ARG A 333 -14.08 -16.54 21.40
C ARG A 333 -13.16 -15.86 22.41
N LEU A 334 -12.17 -15.12 21.92
CA LEU A 334 -11.25 -14.36 22.76
C LEU A 334 -12.02 -13.26 23.50
N GLY A 335 -12.05 -13.37 24.84
CA GLY A 335 -12.83 -12.49 25.71
C GLY A 335 -13.88 -13.22 26.55
N GLU A 336 -14.23 -14.45 26.17
CA GLU A 336 -14.96 -15.36 27.04
C GLU A 336 -14.00 -15.99 28.07
N ARG A 337 -14.53 -16.37 29.23
CA ARG A 337 -13.72 -16.98 30.30
C ARG A 337 -13.27 -18.37 29.82
N ALA A 338 -12.01 -18.50 29.43
CA ALA A 338 -11.44 -19.77 29.01
C ALA A 338 -11.44 -20.76 30.19
N PRO A 339 -11.71 -22.06 29.95
CA PRO A 339 -11.47 -23.10 30.94
C PRO A 339 -10.00 -23.08 31.38
N ASP A 340 -9.71 -23.35 32.65
CA ASP A 340 -8.35 -23.32 33.22
C ASP A 340 -7.34 -24.23 32.50
N ALA A 341 -7.81 -25.19 31.68
CA ALA A 341 -6.99 -26.15 30.95
C ALA A 341 -6.57 -25.71 29.52
N ARG A 342 -6.97 -24.52 29.05
CA ARG A 342 -6.57 -24.03 27.71
C ARG A 342 -5.30 -23.18 27.78
N PRO A 343 -4.44 -23.21 26.74
CA PRO A 343 -3.28 -22.32 26.66
C PRO A 343 -3.71 -20.85 26.63
N ARG A 344 -2.83 -19.97 27.09
CA ARG A 344 -3.00 -18.52 26.93
C ARG A 344 -2.84 -18.15 25.46
N LEU A 345 -3.96 -17.84 24.81
CA LEU A 345 -4.03 -17.46 23.40
C LEU A 345 -4.00 -15.93 23.25
N GLU A 346 -3.07 -15.41 22.45
CA GLU A 346 -2.92 -13.99 22.14
C GLU A 346 -2.93 -13.78 20.62
N LEU A 347 -3.47 -12.65 20.15
CA LEU A 347 -3.41 -12.24 18.76
C LEU A 347 -2.64 -10.93 18.65
N VAL A 348 -1.71 -10.86 17.70
CA VAL A 348 -0.84 -9.72 17.50
C VAL A 348 -0.76 -9.37 16.02
N GLN A 349 -0.97 -8.10 15.71
CA GLN A 349 -0.67 -7.57 14.40
C GLN A 349 0.84 -7.35 14.23
N GLY A 350 1.39 -7.83 13.13
CA GLY A 350 2.74 -7.51 12.69
C GLY A 350 3.05 -8.09 11.31
N ALA A 351 4.25 -7.84 10.79
CA ALA A 351 4.65 -8.31 9.47
C ALA A 351 6.03 -8.97 9.50
N LEU A 352 6.15 -10.15 8.88
CA LEU A 352 7.38 -10.95 8.86
C LEU A 352 8.55 -10.29 8.12
N SER A 353 8.31 -9.17 7.42
CA SER A 353 9.38 -8.36 6.84
C SER A 353 10.13 -7.48 7.85
N TYR A 354 9.63 -7.35 9.08
CA TYR A 354 10.24 -6.54 10.14
C TYR A 354 10.50 -7.41 11.36
N ARG A 355 11.60 -7.12 12.06
CA ARG A 355 11.87 -7.77 13.35
C ARG A 355 10.83 -7.33 14.37
N ASP A 356 10.31 -8.29 15.10
CA ASP A 356 9.35 -8.06 16.17
C ASP A 356 9.84 -8.80 17.44
N PRO A 357 10.26 -8.06 18.48
CA PRO A 357 10.75 -8.66 19.72
C PRO A 357 9.72 -9.57 20.40
N ARG A 358 8.42 -9.41 20.09
CA ARG A 358 7.34 -10.24 20.66
C ARG A 358 7.38 -11.68 20.16
N LEU A 359 8.14 -11.97 19.10
CA LEU A 359 8.31 -13.32 18.54
C LEU A 359 9.51 -14.07 19.15
N GLU A 360 10.31 -13.42 20.00
CA GLU A 360 11.45 -14.04 20.66
C GLU A 360 11.00 -14.96 21.80
N GLY A 361 11.77 -16.03 22.05
CA GLY A 361 11.59 -16.91 23.22
C GLY A 361 10.51 -18.00 23.09
N PHE A 362 9.92 -18.19 21.91
CA PHE A 362 9.01 -19.31 21.64
C PHE A 362 9.77 -20.63 21.40
N ASP A 363 9.20 -21.74 21.86
CA ASP A 363 9.71 -23.09 21.58
C ASP A 363 9.60 -23.40 20.08
N ALA A 364 8.44 -23.10 19.48
CA ALA A 364 8.19 -23.34 18.08
C ALA A 364 7.51 -22.15 17.39
N ALA A 365 7.87 -21.92 16.12
CA ALA A 365 7.11 -21.07 15.21
C ALA A 365 6.56 -21.90 14.04
N VAL A 366 5.37 -21.57 13.58
CA VAL A 366 4.71 -22.25 12.45
C VAL A 366 4.44 -21.23 11.34
N LEU A 367 4.80 -21.58 10.10
CA LEU A 367 4.46 -20.86 8.88
C LEU A 367 3.66 -21.82 7.99
N ALA A 368 2.37 -21.97 8.28
CA ALA A 368 1.50 -22.89 7.57
C ALA A 368 0.86 -22.20 6.35
N GLU A 369 1.34 -22.52 5.15
CA GLU A 369 0.95 -21.87 3.89
C GLU A 369 1.14 -20.33 3.89
N VAL A 370 2.38 -19.90 4.12
CA VAL A 370 2.69 -18.46 4.29
C VAL A 370 3.76 -17.99 3.32
N ILE A 371 4.78 -18.81 3.10
CA ILE A 371 5.97 -18.42 2.34
C ILE A 371 5.64 -18.17 0.87
N GLU A 372 4.70 -18.91 0.28
CA GLU A 372 4.19 -18.79 -1.07
C GLU A 372 3.44 -17.47 -1.33
N HIS A 373 2.95 -16.81 -0.28
CA HIS A 373 2.33 -15.49 -0.38
C HIS A 373 3.36 -14.36 -0.25
N VAL A 374 4.59 -14.67 0.14
CA VAL A 374 5.68 -13.70 0.27
C VAL A 374 6.30 -13.45 -1.11
N ASP A 375 6.47 -12.18 -1.47
CA ASP A 375 7.20 -11.83 -2.69
C ASP A 375 8.63 -12.36 -2.64
N PRO A 376 9.16 -13.02 -3.69
CA PRO A 376 10.50 -13.62 -3.66
C PRO A 376 11.62 -12.66 -3.21
N PRO A 377 11.64 -11.36 -3.60
CA PRO A 377 12.63 -10.41 -3.08
C PRO A 377 12.53 -10.11 -1.58
N ARG A 378 11.38 -10.38 -0.95
CA ARG A 378 11.13 -10.15 0.49
C ARG A 378 11.32 -11.40 1.33
N LEU A 379 11.37 -12.58 0.73
CA LEU A 379 11.59 -13.84 1.42
C LEU A 379 12.88 -13.84 2.28
N PRO A 380 14.03 -13.29 1.83
CA PRO A 380 15.21 -13.18 2.69
C PRO A 380 15.02 -12.31 3.94
N ALA A 381 14.09 -11.36 3.91
CA ALA A 381 13.74 -10.59 5.11
C ALA A 381 12.90 -11.43 6.08
N CYS A 382 11.92 -12.19 5.57
CA CYS A 382 11.15 -13.16 6.36
C CYS A 382 12.09 -14.18 7.04
N GLU A 383 13.01 -14.77 6.27
CA GLU A 383 14.03 -15.70 6.77
C GLU A 383 14.82 -15.10 7.94
N ARG A 384 15.34 -13.88 7.79
CA ARG A 384 16.10 -13.19 8.85
C ARG A 384 15.25 -12.86 10.08
N THR A 385 13.98 -12.54 9.90
CA THR A 385 13.06 -12.26 11.01
C THR A 385 12.78 -13.53 11.81
N VAL A 386 12.40 -14.61 11.13
CA VAL A 386 11.98 -15.86 11.78
C VAL A 386 13.18 -16.66 12.30
N PHE A 387 14.11 -17.03 11.43
CA PHE A 387 15.21 -17.92 11.77
C PHE A 387 16.39 -17.19 12.42
N GLY A 388 16.52 -15.87 12.17
CA GLY A 388 17.62 -15.07 12.69
C GLY A 388 17.29 -14.33 13.99
N ALA A 389 16.24 -13.51 13.99
CA ALA A 389 15.90 -12.64 15.11
C ALA A 389 15.01 -13.33 16.15
N ALA A 390 13.84 -13.85 15.75
CA ALA A 390 12.94 -14.58 16.64
C ALA A 390 13.58 -15.89 17.14
N ARG A 391 14.24 -16.60 16.21
CA ARG A 391 15.11 -17.75 16.44
C ARG A 391 14.52 -18.76 17.44
N PRO A 392 13.32 -19.32 17.20
CA PRO A 392 12.73 -20.33 18.07
C PRO A 392 13.57 -21.64 18.07
N ARG A 393 13.31 -22.56 19.00
CA ARG A 393 14.00 -23.87 19.02
C ARG A 393 13.63 -24.72 17.80
N ALA A 394 12.39 -24.59 17.33
CA ALA A 394 11.93 -25.22 16.10
C ALA A 394 11.12 -24.26 15.21
N VAL A 395 11.18 -24.47 13.89
CA VAL A 395 10.31 -23.82 12.91
C VAL A 395 9.64 -24.89 12.06
N VAL A 396 8.32 -24.84 11.90
CA VAL A 396 7.57 -25.72 11.00
C VAL A 396 7.08 -24.86 9.83
N VAL A 397 7.44 -25.23 8.62
CA VAL A 397 7.00 -24.54 7.40
C VAL A 397 6.19 -25.51 6.56
N THR A 398 5.03 -25.11 6.05
CA THR A 398 4.33 -25.85 5.00
C THR A 398 4.15 -24.97 3.76
N THR A 399 4.12 -25.60 2.59
CA THR A 399 3.86 -24.93 1.32
C THR A 399 3.31 -25.93 0.28
N PRO A 400 2.53 -25.48 -0.72
CA PRO A 400 2.06 -26.35 -1.79
C PRO A 400 3.19 -27.01 -2.58
N ASN A 401 2.94 -28.21 -3.10
CA ASN A 401 3.79 -28.86 -4.09
C ASN A 401 3.28 -28.60 -5.50
N ARG A 402 3.99 -27.77 -6.27
CA ARG A 402 3.61 -27.46 -7.66
C ARG A 402 3.51 -28.71 -8.56
N GLU A 403 4.31 -29.74 -8.29
CA GLU A 403 4.29 -30.98 -9.09
C GLU A 403 2.93 -31.69 -8.99
N TYR A 404 2.28 -31.63 -7.82
CA TYR A 404 0.99 -32.27 -7.58
C TYR A 404 -0.18 -31.56 -8.27
N ASN A 405 0.02 -30.33 -8.77
CA ASN A 405 -1.05 -29.54 -9.37
C ASN A 405 -1.75 -30.26 -10.54
N ALA A 406 -1.02 -31.13 -11.24
CA ALA A 406 -1.55 -31.95 -12.32
C ALA A 406 -2.67 -32.92 -11.89
N ARG A 407 -2.83 -33.19 -10.58
CA ARG A 407 -3.91 -34.04 -10.04
C ARG A 407 -5.20 -33.28 -9.74
N PHE A 408 -5.18 -31.95 -9.67
CA PHE A 408 -6.40 -31.17 -9.41
C PHE A 408 -7.22 -30.98 -10.69
N ALA A 409 -8.43 -31.51 -10.69
CA ALA A 409 -9.37 -31.33 -11.79
C ALA A 409 -9.77 -29.85 -11.91
N GLY A 410 -9.70 -29.30 -13.12
CA GLY A 410 -10.06 -27.90 -13.40
C GLY A 410 -8.92 -26.89 -13.27
N LEU A 411 -7.72 -27.32 -12.84
CA LEU A 411 -6.54 -26.46 -12.81
C LEU A 411 -5.79 -26.53 -14.15
N ALA A 412 -5.57 -25.37 -14.78
CA ALA A 412 -4.84 -25.30 -16.05
C ALA A 412 -3.35 -25.69 -15.88
N PRO A 413 -2.70 -26.31 -16.88
CA PRO A 413 -1.28 -26.65 -16.80
C PRO A 413 -0.41 -25.44 -16.47
N GLY A 414 0.37 -25.53 -15.40
CA GLY A 414 1.26 -24.46 -14.93
C GLY A 414 0.59 -23.36 -14.10
N ALA A 415 -0.73 -23.43 -13.88
CA ALA A 415 -1.43 -22.54 -12.96
C ALA A 415 -1.10 -22.84 -11.49
N LEU A 416 -1.20 -21.81 -10.66
CA LEU A 416 -1.11 -21.90 -9.20
C LEU A 416 -2.50 -22.27 -8.65
N ARG A 417 -2.54 -23.04 -7.56
CA ARG A 417 -3.78 -23.46 -6.87
C ARG A 417 -4.57 -22.30 -6.31
N HIS A 418 -3.88 -21.22 -5.97
CA HIS A 418 -4.47 -20.01 -5.45
C HIS A 418 -3.90 -18.79 -6.17
N ARG A 419 -4.78 -17.87 -6.58
CA ARG A 419 -4.41 -16.67 -7.34
C ARG A 419 -3.48 -15.71 -6.60
N ASP A 420 -3.48 -15.75 -5.27
CA ASP A 420 -2.59 -14.93 -4.44
C ASP A 420 -1.24 -15.58 -4.15
N HIS A 421 -0.98 -16.80 -4.65
CA HIS A 421 0.36 -17.37 -4.61
C HIS A 421 1.31 -16.54 -5.50
N ARG A 422 2.49 -16.22 -4.96
CA ARG A 422 3.59 -15.58 -5.70
C ARG A 422 4.44 -16.60 -6.42
N PHE A 423 4.49 -17.80 -5.86
CA PHE A 423 5.15 -18.96 -6.41
C PHE A 423 4.54 -20.21 -5.78
N GLU A 424 4.73 -21.35 -6.43
CA GLU A 424 4.61 -22.66 -5.80
C GLU A 424 5.85 -23.45 -6.17
N TRP A 425 6.51 -24.02 -5.17
CA TRP A 425 7.76 -24.74 -5.39
C TRP A 425 7.51 -26.21 -5.69
N THR A 426 8.37 -26.76 -6.54
CA THR A 426 8.59 -28.20 -6.65
C THR A 426 9.30 -28.73 -5.40
N ARG A 427 9.35 -30.06 -5.23
CA ARG A 427 10.10 -30.70 -4.13
C ARG A 427 11.58 -30.38 -4.16
N ALA A 428 12.17 -30.25 -5.34
CA ALA A 428 13.57 -29.88 -5.49
C ALA A 428 13.83 -28.43 -5.04
N GLU A 429 12.96 -27.49 -5.44
CA GLU A 429 13.08 -26.08 -5.05
C GLU A 429 12.87 -25.87 -3.55
N PHE A 430 11.85 -26.52 -2.97
CA PHE A 430 11.60 -26.43 -1.53
C PHE A 430 12.74 -27.02 -0.70
N ARG A 431 13.27 -28.19 -1.09
CA ARG A 431 14.45 -28.80 -0.47
C ARG A 431 15.65 -27.87 -0.51
N ALA A 432 15.98 -27.33 -1.69
CA ALA A 432 17.13 -26.45 -1.85
C ALA A 432 17.01 -25.18 -1.00
N TRP A 433 15.82 -24.57 -0.95
CA TRP A 433 15.55 -23.44 -0.08
C TRP A 433 15.70 -23.81 1.40
N ALA A 434 15.07 -24.91 1.82
CA ALA A 434 15.08 -25.37 3.20
C ALA A 434 16.50 -25.66 3.71
N GLU A 435 17.30 -26.40 2.93
CA GLU A 435 18.69 -26.69 3.27
C GLU A 435 19.55 -25.42 3.34
N ALA A 436 19.34 -24.46 2.42
CA ALA A 436 20.06 -23.19 2.43
C ALA A 436 19.71 -22.32 3.66
N VAL A 437 18.44 -22.27 4.06
CA VAL A 437 17.99 -21.56 5.26
C VAL A 437 18.54 -22.24 6.52
N ALA A 438 18.44 -23.56 6.60
CA ALA A 438 18.99 -24.36 7.70
C ALA A 438 20.47 -24.08 7.92
N ASN A 439 21.28 -24.18 6.86
CA ASN A 439 22.71 -23.92 6.91
C ASN A 439 23.03 -22.46 7.30
N ARG A 440 22.29 -21.48 6.78
CA ARG A 440 22.54 -20.05 7.04
C ARG A 440 22.28 -19.67 8.51
N PHE A 441 21.27 -20.26 9.14
CA PHE A 441 20.82 -19.85 10.48
C PHE A 441 21.12 -20.89 11.58
N GLY A 442 21.79 -21.99 11.24
CA GLY A 442 22.21 -23.01 12.20
C GLY A 442 21.06 -23.90 12.68
N TYR A 443 20.20 -24.32 11.74
CA TYR A 443 19.18 -25.34 11.97
C TYR A 443 19.54 -26.61 11.18
N ALA A 444 19.13 -27.77 11.68
CA ALA A 444 18.93 -28.97 10.87
C ALA A 444 17.49 -28.96 10.32
N VAL A 445 17.27 -29.51 9.13
CA VAL A 445 15.93 -29.60 8.53
C VAL A 445 15.57 -31.04 8.19
N GLU A 446 14.36 -31.43 8.57
CA GLU A 446 13.72 -32.68 8.18
C GLU A 446 12.55 -32.34 7.23
N LEU A 447 12.50 -32.98 6.06
CA LEU A 447 11.42 -32.80 5.10
C LEU A 447 10.38 -33.90 5.27
N ARG A 448 9.10 -33.52 5.36
CA ARG A 448 7.96 -34.42 5.52
C ARG A 448 6.89 -34.15 4.47
N SER A 449 6.07 -35.16 4.21
CA SER A 449 4.93 -35.10 3.31
C SER A 449 3.64 -34.80 4.09
N VAL A 450 2.72 -34.03 3.48
CA VAL A 450 1.37 -33.82 4.00
C VAL A 450 0.36 -34.18 2.92
N GLY A 451 -0.48 -35.15 3.25
CA GLY A 451 -1.54 -35.69 2.40
C GLY A 451 -1.11 -36.80 1.45
N PRO A 452 -2.01 -37.24 0.55
CA PRO A 452 -1.84 -38.47 -0.22
C PRO A 452 -0.68 -38.36 -1.21
N GLU A 453 0.27 -39.29 -1.11
CA GLU A 453 1.42 -39.34 -2.00
C GLU A 453 1.09 -39.92 -3.38
N ASP A 454 1.47 -39.18 -4.42
CA ASP A 454 1.56 -39.69 -5.78
C ASP A 454 2.97 -40.25 -6.03
N PRO A 455 3.11 -41.45 -6.61
CA PRO A 455 4.43 -42.05 -6.87
C PRO A 455 5.36 -41.19 -7.74
N SER A 456 4.80 -40.39 -8.64
CA SER A 456 5.57 -39.53 -9.56
C SER A 456 5.65 -38.08 -9.07
N LEU A 457 4.55 -37.54 -8.55
CA LEU A 457 4.41 -36.12 -8.23
C LEU A 457 4.67 -35.80 -6.75
N GLY A 458 4.71 -36.79 -5.86
CA GLY A 458 4.87 -36.62 -4.42
C GLY A 458 3.57 -36.23 -3.71
N PRO A 459 3.62 -35.62 -2.51
CA PRO A 459 2.43 -35.18 -1.79
C PRO A 459 1.90 -33.85 -2.33
N PRO A 460 0.63 -33.50 -2.07
CA PRO A 460 0.07 -32.19 -2.42
C PRO A 460 0.65 -31.05 -1.57
N CYS A 461 1.09 -31.29 -0.34
CA CYS A 461 1.69 -30.29 0.53
C CYS A 461 3.03 -30.80 1.08
N GLN A 462 3.99 -29.89 1.18
CA GLN A 462 5.35 -30.15 1.62
C GLN A 462 5.55 -29.53 2.99
N MET A 463 6.27 -30.21 3.87
CA MET A 463 6.58 -29.71 5.21
C MET A 463 8.09 -29.73 5.48
N GLY A 464 8.61 -28.66 6.05
CA GLY A 464 9.98 -28.55 6.55
C GLY A 464 9.97 -28.33 8.05
N VAL A 465 10.60 -29.23 8.80
CA VAL A 465 10.75 -29.16 10.26
C VAL A 465 12.19 -28.79 10.57
N PHE A 466 12.40 -27.54 10.93
CA PHE A 466 13.71 -26.99 11.26
C PHE A 466 13.92 -27.08 12.77
N ARG A 467 15.06 -27.62 13.20
CA ARG A 467 15.42 -27.79 14.62
C ARG A 467 16.83 -27.26 14.85
N ARG A 468 17.05 -26.57 15.95
CA ARG A 468 18.40 -26.22 16.40
C ARG A 468 18.68 -26.90 17.73
N ASP A 469 19.93 -27.23 17.96
CA ASP A 469 20.38 -27.71 19.27
C ASP A 469 20.20 -26.57 20.30
N ALA A 470 19.83 -26.96 21.52
CA ALA A 470 19.45 -26.06 22.60
C ALA A 470 20.62 -25.18 23.07
#